data_AF-A0A7J4SPH4-F1
#
_entry.id   AF-A0A7J4SPH4-F1
#
_cell.length_a   1.000
_cell.length_b   1.000
_cell.length_c   1.000
_cell.angle_alpha   90.00
_cell.angle_beta   90.00
_cell.angle_gamma   90.00
#
_symmetry.space_group_name_H-M   'P 1'
#
loop_
_entity.id
_entity.type
_entity.pdbx_description
1 polymer ?
#
loop_
_entity_poly.entity_id
_entity_poly.type
_entity_poly.pdbx_seq_one_letter_code
_entity_poly.pdbx_strand_id
1 'polypeptide(L)'
;MLADVVDAVVKESMDIDEIKSLRNTISERLVSARDSGDITNDEFLSAGKIEGGMDVIIAMLENEASSEEIRIHVESIVERIRAISS
;
A
#
# COMPACT_ATOMS: atom_id res chain seq x y z
N MET A 1 -10.44 -6.40 -0.62
CA MET A 1 -9.34 -5.87 -1.45
C MET A 1 -8.56 -4.77 -0.72
N LEU A 2 -9.21 -3.74 -0.19
CA LEU A 2 -8.55 -2.70 0.63
C LEU A 2 -8.63 -2.98 2.12
N ALA A 3 -9.66 -3.70 2.57
CA ALA A 3 -9.70 -4.27 3.92
C ALA A 3 -8.51 -5.20 4.16
N ASP A 4 -8.13 -6.01 3.15
CA ASP A 4 -6.95 -6.88 3.23
C ASP A 4 -5.64 -6.09 3.36
N VAL A 5 -5.59 -4.87 2.80
CA VAL A 5 -4.45 -3.95 2.96
C VAL A 5 -4.41 -3.37 4.36
N VAL A 6 -5.55 -2.93 4.87
CA VAL A 6 -5.65 -2.41 6.24
C VAL A 6 -5.27 -3.49 7.24
N ASP A 7 -5.79 -4.71 7.08
CA ASP A 7 -5.54 -5.83 7.99
C ASP A 7 -4.08 -6.29 7.97
N ALA A 8 -3.43 -6.36 6.80
CA ALA A 8 -2.02 -6.73 6.71
C ALA A 8 -1.10 -5.72 7.42
N VAL A 9 -1.48 -4.43 7.41
CA VAL A 9 -0.62 -3.35 7.87
C VAL A 9 -0.92 -2.95 9.34
N VAL A 10 -2.08 -3.33 9.90
CA VAL A 10 -2.48 -2.98 11.29
C VAL A 10 -2.18 -4.10 12.33
N LYS A 11 -1.70 -5.27 11.92
CA LYS A 11 -1.37 -6.38 12.84
C LYS A 11 -0.25 -6.02 13.83
N GLU A 12 -0.32 -6.61 15.04
CA GLU A 12 0.67 -6.47 16.13
C GLU A 12 2.11 -6.84 15.72
N SER A 13 2.26 -7.76 14.77
CA SER A 13 3.52 -8.02 14.08
C SER A 13 3.32 -7.85 12.58
N MET A 14 3.84 -6.76 12.02
CA MET A 14 3.85 -6.53 10.58
C MET A 14 4.87 -7.47 9.93
N ASP A 15 4.38 -8.47 9.20
CA ASP A 15 5.23 -9.37 8.41
C ASP A 15 5.64 -8.65 7.12
N ILE A 16 6.95 -8.45 6.95
CA ILE A 16 7.54 -7.80 5.77
C ILE A 16 7.14 -8.52 4.48
N ASP A 17 7.08 -9.86 4.51
CA ASP A 17 6.76 -10.66 3.34
C ASP A 17 5.27 -10.54 2.96
N GLU A 18 4.37 -10.42 3.96
CA GLU A 18 2.96 -10.12 3.71
C GLU A 18 2.81 -8.74 3.03
N ILE A 19 3.53 -7.72 3.51
CA ILE A 19 3.45 -6.36 2.96
C ILE A 19 4.04 -6.28 1.55
N LYS A 20 5.16 -6.96 1.30
CA LYS A 20 5.76 -7.08 -0.05
C LYS A 20 4.79 -7.77 -1.02
N SER A 21 4.17 -8.87 -0.60
CA SER A 21 3.19 -9.60 -1.41
C SER A 21 1.98 -8.74 -1.78
N LEU A 22 1.47 -7.99 -0.80
CA LEU A 22 0.35 -7.08 -1.00
C LEU A 22 0.69 -5.93 -1.95
N ARG A 23 1.88 -5.33 -1.80
CA ARG A 23 2.38 -4.27 -2.69
C ARG A 23 2.45 -4.76 -4.13
N ASN A 24 2.95 -5.97 -4.35
CA ASN A 24 3.00 -6.58 -5.68
C ASN A 24 1.60 -6.83 -6.25
N THR A 25 0.68 -7.34 -5.42
CA THR A 25 -0.72 -7.57 -5.83
C THR A 25 -1.42 -6.28 -6.25
N ILE A 26 -1.20 -5.17 -5.53
CA ILE A 26 -1.74 -3.86 -5.90
C ILE A 26 -1.13 -3.41 -7.24
N SER A 27 0.18 -3.56 -7.41
CA SER A 27 0.89 -3.17 -8.61
C SER A 27 0.38 -3.88 -9.86
N GLU A 28 0.26 -5.21 -9.80
CA GLU A 28 -0.27 -6.03 -10.89
C GLU A 28 -1.69 -5.61 -11.28
N ARG A 29 -2.53 -5.28 -10.29
CA ARG A 29 -3.91 -4.81 -10.53
C ARG A 29 -3.96 -3.44 -11.16
N LEU A 30 -3.15 -2.48 -10.69
CA LEU A 30 -3.11 -1.14 -11.25
C LEU A 30 -2.63 -1.17 -12.71
N VAL A 31 -1.62 -1.99 -13.00
CA VAL A 31 -1.16 -2.22 -14.38
C VAL A 31 -2.28 -2.82 -15.22
N SER A 32 -2.93 -3.89 -14.75
CA SER A 32 -4.04 -4.53 -15.47
C SER A 32 -5.21 -3.57 -15.73
N ALA A 33 -5.60 -2.75 -14.74
CA ALA A 33 -6.71 -1.81 -14.85
C ALA A 33 -6.39 -0.66 -15.82
N ARG A 34 -5.12 -0.21 -15.87
CA ARG A 34 -4.68 0.79 -16.84
C ARG A 34 -4.69 0.20 -18.25
N ASP A 35 -4.17 -1.01 -18.40
CA ASP A 35 -4.04 -1.67 -19.70
C ASP A 35 -5.41 -2.07 -20.28
N SER A 36 -6.41 -2.35 -19.43
CA SER A 36 -7.81 -2.55 -19.84
C SER A 36 -8.57 -1.25 -20.13
N GLY A 37 -8.04 -0.10 -19.73
CA GLY A 37 -8.70 1.20 -19.82
C GLY A 37 -9.73 1.46 -18.71
N ASP A 38 -9.77 0.63 -17.66
CA ASP A 38 -10.64 0.82 -16.49
C ASP A 38 -10.21 2.01 -15.62
N ILE A 39 -8.91 2.33 -15.63
CA ILE A 39 -8.37 3.57 -15.05
C ILE A 39 -7.54 4.33 -16.10
N THR A 40 -7.56 5.65 -16.00
CA THR A 40 -6.72 6.54 -16.80
C THR A 40 -5.25 6.46 -16.36
N ASN A 41 -4.35 6.93 -17.22
CA ASN A 41 -2.94 7.05 -16.86
C ASN A 41 -2.73 8.00 -15.65
N ASP A 42 -3.54 9.04 -15.50
CA ASP A 42 -3.45 9.99 -14.39
C ASP A 42 -3.91 9.35 -13.07
N GLU A 43 -4.94 8.51 -13.11
CA GLU A 43 -5.38 7.70 -11.97
C GLU A 43 -4.34 6.64 -11.60
N PHE A 44 -3.73 5.98 -12.58
CA PHE A 44 -2.60 5.06 -12.37
C PHE A 44 -1.41 5.76 -11.68
N LEU A 45 -0.98 6.92 -12.19
CA LEU A 45 0.10 7.71 -11.59
C LEU A 45 -0.26 8.19 -10.17
N SER A 46 -1.53 8.53 -9.94
CA SER A 46 -2.02 8.92 -8.60
C SER A 46 -2.02 7.75 -7.63
N ALA A 47 -2.40 6.55 -8.08
CA ALA A 47 -2.39 5.32 -7.31
C ALA A 47 -0.95 4.86 -6.96
N GLY A 48 0.05 5.19 -7.79
CA GLY A 48 1.46 4.97 -7.47
C GLY A 48 1.93 5.60 -6.15
N LYS A 49 1.20 6.58 -5.60
CA LYS A 49 1.45 7.14 -4.25
C LYS A 49 1.17 6.14 -3.12
N ILE A 50 0.34 5.14 -3.36
CA ILE A 50 0.07 4.04 -2.42
C ILE A 50 1.24 3.07 -2.45
N GLU A 51 1.68 2.66 -3.65
CA GLU A 51 2.87 1.81 -3.82
C GLU A 51 4.11 2.44 -3.16
N GLY A 52 4.38 3.72 -3.43
CA GLY A 52 5.51 4.42 -2.82
C GLY A 52 5.38 4.55 -1.30
N GLY A 53 4.16 4.64 -0.76
CA GLY A 53 3.95 4.57 0.69
C GLY A 53 4.30 3.19 1.25
N MET A 54 3.93 2.12 0.55
CA MET A 54 4.24 0.75 0.98
C MET A 54 5.74 0.49 0.89
N ASP A 55 6.43 1.02 -0.12
CA ASP A 55 7.89 0.93 -0.24
C ASP A 55 8.59 1.63 0.95
N VAL A 56 8.04 2.74 1.46
CA VAL A 56 8.53 3.38 2.69
C VAL A 56 8.33 2.47 3.91
N ILE A 57 7.16 1.85 4.07
CA ILE A 57 6.92 0.92 5.18
C ILE A 57 7.87 -0.28 5.12
N ILE A 58 8.08 -0.84 3.94
CA ILE A 58 9.04 -1.95 3.73
C ILE A 58 10.44 -1.52 4.17
N ALA A 59 10.90 -0.34 3.73
CA ALA A 59 12.20 0.18 4.12
C ALA A 59 12.29 0.41 5.64
N MET A 60 11.23 0.90 6.30
CA MET A 60 11.21 1.09 7.75
C MET A 60 11.32 -0.24 8.49
N LEU A 61 10.61 -1.28 8.04
CA LEU A 61 10.70 -2.62 8.64
C LEU A 61 12.09 -3.24 8.43
N GLU A 62 12.67 -3.10 7.23
CA GLU A 62 14.02 -3.59 6.91
C GLU A 62 15.12 -2.90 7.74
N ASN A 63 14.87 -1.68 8.21
CA ASN A 63 15.78 -0.91 9.06
C ASN A 63 15.41 -0.98 10.55
N GLU A 64 14.55 -1.92 10.96
CA GLU A 64 14.15 -2.12 12.37
C GLU A 64 13.59 -0.84 13.03
N ALA A 65 12.89 -0.01 12.26
CA ALA A 65 12.20 1.16 12.80
C ALA A 65 11.18 0.77 13.87
N SER A 66 10.87 1.70 14.78
CA SER A 66 9.93 1.41 15.85
C SER A 66 8.51 1.16 15.29
N SER A 67 7.77 0.27 15.94
CA SER A 67 6.37 -0.02 15.56
C SER A 67 5.49 1.24 15.53
N GLU A 68 5.80 2.22 16.39
CA GLU A 68 5.08 3.51 16.44
C GLU A 68 5.33 4.35 15.19
N GLU A 69 6.59 4.50 14.77
CA GLU A 69 6.93 5.23 13.54
C GLU A 69 6.30 4.55 12.32
N ILE A 70 6.40 3.22 12.26
CA ILE A 70 5.80 2.44 11.19
C ILE A 70 4.30 2.70 11.15
N ARG A 71 3.60 2.63 12.30
CA ARG A 71 2.16 2.85 12.43
C ARG A 71 1.69 4.20 11.89
N ILE A 72 2.45 5.28 12.09
CA ILE A 72 2.11 6.60 11.52
C ILE A 72 2.06 6.53 9.99
N HIS A 73 3.00 5.81 9.37
CA HIS A 73 3.02 5.62 7.92
C HIS A 73 1.89 4.70 7.44
N VAL A 74 1.58 3.64 8.19
CA VAL A 74 0.42 2.77 7.96
C VAL A 74 -0.86 3.59 7.87
N GLU A 75 -1.13 4.39 8.90
CA GLU A 75 -2.36 5.18 9.01
C GLU A 75 -2.49 6.15 7.82
N SER A 76 -1.40 6.79 7.40
CA SER A 76 -1.40 7.67 6.22
C SER A 76 -1.75 6.92 4.92
N ILE A 77 -1.26 5.70 4.73
CA ILE A 77 -1.60 4.89 3.54
C ILE A 77 -3.05 4.45 3.57
N VAL A 78 -3.55 4.03 4.73
CA VAL A 78 -4.95 3.63 4.92
C VAL A 78 -5.89 4.78 4.59
N GLU A 79 -5.57 6.01 5.02
CA GLU A 79 -6.35 7.20 4.66
C GLU A 79 -6.35 7.47 3.15
N ARG A 80 -5.20 7.36 2.50
CA ARG A 80 -5.09 7.54 1.03
C ARG A 80 -5.89 6.50 0.27
N ILE A 81 -5.83 5.25 0.71
CA ILE A 81 -6.62 4.14 0.17
C ILE A 81 -8.12 4.42 0.33
N ARG A 82 -8.56 4.87 1.50
CA ARG A 82 -9.96 5.21 1.73
C ARG A 82 -10.44 6.35 0.82
N ALA A 83 -9.58 7.35 0.59
CA ALA A 83 -9.90 8.49 -0.25
C ALA A 83 -10.08 8.16 -1.75
N ILE A 84 -9.47 7.08 -2.24
CA ILE A 84 -9.64 6.63 -3.64
C ILE A 84 -10.78 5.61 -3.82
N SER A 85 -11.43 5.21 -2.72
CA SER A 85 -12.46 4.15 -2.71
C SER A 85 -13.85 4.66 -2.41
N SER A 86 -13.99 5.99 -2.25
CA SER A 86 -15.26 6.68 -2.00
C SER A 86 -15.90 7.16 -3.30
#